data_AF-A0A1I4LTX6-F1
#
_entry.id   AF-A0A1I4LTX6-F1
#
_cell.length_a   1.000
_cell.length_b   1.000
_cell.length_c   1.000
_cell.angle_alpha   90.00
_cell.angle_beta   90.00
_cell.angle_gamma   90.00
#
_symmetry.space_group_name_H-M   'P 1'
#
loop_
_entity.id
_entity.type
_entity.pdbx_description
1 polymer ?
#
loop_
_entity_poly.entity_id
_entity_poly.type
_entity_poly.pdbx_seq_one_letter_code
_entity_poly.pdbx_strand_id
1 'polypeptide(L)'
;AVRRGNTYFLRNSTTSGVADTVFAYGDPGDTALVGDWNGDGTDSLGVRRPRPGPAAFEITGLDLHDGMIVQVGGVYYLYGTQYACGFQWLTPNTPWCGFAVSTSTDRVNWSPPRLLFDPNGVDPWNGQTWQQVCGGTGAGCFNPRMIQRSGWGVDDGAWILWFNAPQDFNATGANPYYAMGCAGPAGPCGAGSGPRGSTHKPALGAYCGGNGDFAIVTPSSGRPVAICTDADQTLSQARLDVWGTNGDGTGARNLAGLTAVESPGAYQDAATGTWILTYSDPNCGYCSGTGTGYATAPSLLGPWTAPGGDSRRLSPTSCGGQPRTISVVDGYPFQGIDLWTGGNPNQTSARLRFEALTYHGSRPPGSPPFDLWPC
;
A
#
# COMPACT_ATOMS: atom_id res chain seq x y z
N ALA A 1 -29.13 32.61 3.83
CA ALA A 1 -28.05 32.64 2.82
C ALA A 1 -27.95 31.27 2.13
N VAL A 2 -27.45 31.23 0.90
CA VAL A 2 -27.16 29.99 0.16
C VAL A 2 -25.68 29.95 -0.17
N ARG A 3 -25.03 28.78 -0.06
CA ARG A 3 -23.64 28.56 -0.47
C ARG A 3 -23.58 27.67 -1.72
N ARG A 4 -22.75 28.03 -2.69
CA ARG A 4 -22.41 27.20 -3.86
C ARG A 4 -20.91 27.26 -4.11
N GLY A 5 -20.18 26.18 -3.83
CA GLY A 5 -18.72 26.18 -3.86
C GLY A 5 -18.14 27.13 -2.80
N ASN A 6 -17.28 28.07 -3.21
CA ASN A 6 -16.78 29.15 -2.36
C ASN A 6 -17.59 30.45 -2.48
N THR A 7 -18.74 30.44 -3.17
CA THR A 7 -19.60 31.61 -3.36
C THR A 7 -20.79 31.61 -2.41
N TYR A 8 -21.04 32.75 -1.78
CA TYR A 8 -22.09 33.00 -0.80
C TYR A 8 -23.11 33.98 -1.39
N PHE A 9 -24.37 33.63 -1.23
CA PHE A 9 -25.53 34.40 -1.68
C PHE A 9 -26.31 34.83 -0.45
N LEU A 10 -26.10 36.07 -0.02
CA LEU A 10 -26.77 36.67 1.14
C LEU A 10 -28.01 37.44 0.70
N ARG A 11 -29.07 37.30 1.50
CA ARG A 11 -30.28 38.12 1.44
C ARG A 11 -30.58 38.59 2.85
N ASN A 12 -30.73 39.89 3.02
CA ASN A 12 -30.93 40.56 4.30
C ASN A 12 -32.41 40.62 4.70
N SER A 13 -33.28 39.98 3.91
CA SER A 13 -34.69 39.74 4.25
C SER A 13 -35.03 38.26 4.14
N THR A 14 -36.01 37.81 4.94
CA THR A 14 -36.55 36.45 4.91
C THR A 14 -37.61 36.26 3.82
N THR A 15 -37.43 36.89 2.66
CA THR A 15 -38.33 36.75 1.50
C THR A 15 -37.66 35.92 0.40
N SER A 16 -38.44 35.46 -0.58
CA SER A 16 -37.87 34.94 -1.84
C SER A 16 -37.26 36.06 -2.69
N GLY A 17 -36.37 35.71 -3.61
CA GLY A 17 -35.75 36.64 -4.58
C GLY A 17 -34.25 36.43 -4.77
N VAL A 18 -33.65 37.27 -5.63
CA VAL A 18 -32.20 37.30 -5.88
C VAL A 18 -31.41 37.71 -4.63
N ALA A 19 -30.15 37.31 -4.53
CA ALA A 19 -29.30 37.70 -3.40
C ALA A 19 -29.02 39.21 -3.43
N ASP A 20 -29.05 39.85 -2.26
CA ASP A 20 -28.65 41.25 -2.08
C ASP A 20 -27.13 41.39 -2.14
N THR A 21 -26.40 40.34 -1.75
CA THR A 21 -24.94 40.32 -1.80
C THR A 21 -24.46 38.95 -2.27
N VAL A 22 -23.54 38.96 -3.23
CA VAL A 22 -22.86 37.76 -3.71
C VAL A 22 -21.36 37.99 -3.58
N PHE A 23 -20.67 37.11 -2.87
CA PHE A 23 -19.22 37.19 -2.72
C PHE A 23 -18.58 35.81 -2.63
N ALA A 24 -17.32 35.72 -3.02
CA ALA A 24 -16.50 34.53 -2.80
C ALA A 24 -15.73 34.68 -1.49
N TYR A 25 -15.61 33.60 -0.72
CA TYR A 25 -14.83 33.58 0.53
C TYR A 25 -14.17 32.20 0.72
N GLY A 26 -12.84 32.20 0.84
CA GLY A 26 -12.02 30.98 0.82
C GLY A 26 -11.71 30.46 -0.58
N ASP A 27 -10.87 29.43 -0.62
CA ASP A 27 -10.53 28.68 -1.82
C ASP A 27 -11.58 27.59 -2.11
N PRO A 28 -11.69 27.13 -3.37
CA PRO A 28 -12.43 25.90 -3.67
C PRO A 28 -11.89 24.74 -2.82
N GLY A 29 -12.76 24.12 -2.01
CA GLY A 29 -12.40 23.01 -1.10
C GLY A 29 -12.32 23.40 0.37
N ASP A 30 -12.30 24.70 0.69
CA ASP A 30 -12.36 25.14 2.08
C ASP A 30 -13.71 24.79 2.73
N THR A 31 -13.66 24.44 4.01
CA THR A 31 -14.86 24.30 4.83
C THR A 31 -15.19 25.63 5.50
N ALA A 32 -16.35 26.20 5.16
CA ALA A 32 -16.88 27.40 5.77
C ALA A 32 -17.35 27.11 7.20
N LEU A 33 -16.96 27.96 8.14
CA LEU A 33 -17.41 27.94 9.53
C LEU A 33 -18.00 29.32 9.86
N VAL A 34 -18.94 29.37 10.80
CA VAL A 34 -19.55 30.60 11.30
C VAL A 34 -19.34 30.64 12.80
N GLY A 35 -18.90 31.77 13.33
CA GLY A 35 -18.76 31.98 14.76
C GLY A 35 -18.18 33.35 15.10
N ASP A 36 -18.24 33.71 16.37
CA ASP A 36 -17.60 34.90 16.92
C ASP A 36 -16.11 34.62 17.18
N TRP A 37 -15.28 34.91 16.18
CA TRP A 37 -13.85 34.59 16.22
C TRP A 37 -13.02 35.61 17.01
N ASN A 38 -13.53 36.82 17.22
CA ASN A 38 -12.84 37.92 17.89
C ASN A 38 -13.47 38.30 19.25
N GLY A 39 -14.56 37.66 19.64
CA GLY A 39 -15.25 37.87 20.91
C GLY A 39 -16.05 39.17 20.95
N ASP A 40 -16.47 39.71 19.81
CA ASP A 40 -17.21 40.98 19.74
C ASP A 40 -18.74 40.82 19.84
N GLY A 41 -19.22 39.58 20.01
CA GLY A 41 -20.64 39.23 20.06
C GLY A 41 -21.30 39.08 18.68
N THR A 42 -20.52 39.15 17.58
CA THR A 42 -21.01 39.01 16.22
C THR A 42 -20.37 37.81 15.52
N ASP A 43 -21.20 36.94 14.96
CA ASP A 43 -20.71 35.85 14.13
C ASP A 43 -20.17 36.35 12.80
N SER A 44 -18.97 35.88 12.42
CA SER A 44 -18.38 36.11 11.10
C SER A 44 -17.95 34.79 10.44
N LEU A 45 -17.65 34.85 9.14
CA LEU A 45 -17.19 33.68 8.40
C LEU A 45 -15.73 33.38 8.73
N GLY A 46 -15.43 32.10 8.96
CA GLY A 46 -14.08 31.54 9.00
C GLY A 46 -13.95 30.43 7.96
N VAL A 47 -12.72 30.13 7.55
CA VAL A 47 -12.43 28.97 6.69
C VAL A 47 -11.50 28.00 7.40
N ARG A 48 -11.88 26.72 7.40
CA ARG A 48 -10.95 25.61 7.66
C ARG A 48 -10.43 25.13 6.32
N ARG A 49 -9.20 25.54 6.00
CA ARG A 49 -8.44 25.01 4.87
C ARG A 49 -7.85 23.65 5.26
N PRO A 50 -8.15 22.56 4.55
CA PRO A 50 -7.39 21.32 4.71
C PRO A 50 -5.92 21.63 4.44
N ARG A 51 -4.99 21.16 5.28
CA ARG A 51 -3.59 21.22 4.90
C ARG A 51 -3.44 20.46 3.58
N PRO A 52 -2.77 21.03 2.56
CA PRO A 52 -2.41 20.23 1.39
C PRO A 52 -1.72 18.96 1.90
N GLY A 53 -2.18 17.80 1.45
CA GLY A 53 -1.43 16.57 1.65
C GLY A 53 -0.01 16.73 1.13
N PRO A 54 0.94 15.90 1.59
CA PRO A 54 2.30 15.96 1.07
C PRO A 54 2.28 15.73 -0.45
N ALA A 55 3.17 16.39 -1.18
CA ALA A 55 3.24 16.24 -2.62
C ALA A 55 3.59 14.79 -3.01
N ALA A 56 2.98 14.32 -4.10
CA ALA A 56 3.39 13.09 -4.75
C ALA A 56 4.86 13.18 -5.19
N PHE A 57 5.54 12.04 -5.24
CA PHE A 57 6.93 11.96 -5.70
C PHE A 57 7.16 10.72 -6.55
N GLU A 58 8.18 10.77 -7.39
CA GLU A 58 8.60 9.65 -8.24
C GLU A 58 10.04 9.26 -7.93
N ILE A 59 10.32 7.96 -8.06
CA ILE A 59 11.67 7.42 -8.00
C ILE A 59 11.96 6.79 -9.36
N THR A 60 13.09 7.17 -9.93
CA THR A 60 13.50 6.77 -11.29
C THR A 60 14.94 6.28 -11.26
N GLY A 61 15.30 5.39 -12.18
CA GLY A 61 16.68 4.87 -12.29
C GLY A 61 17.08 3.87 -11.20
N LEU A 62 16.12 3.35 -10.42
CA LEU A 62 16.35 2.25 -9.49
C LEU A 62 15.51 1.04 -9.91
N ASP A 63 16.20 -0.10 -10.02
CA ASP A 63 15.60 -1.41 -10.28
C ASP A 63 15.14 -2.03 -8.95
N LEU A 64 14.01 -1.52 -8.43
CA LEU A 64 13.38 -1.88 -7.17
C LEU A 64 11.86 -1.75 -7.30
N HIS A 65 11.22 -2.78 -7.83
CA HIS A 65 9.78 -2.74 -8.16
C HIS A 65 8.95 -3.41 -7.09
N ASP A 66 7.62 -3.27 -7.17
CA ASP A 66 6.59 -4.01 -6.42
C ASP A 66 6.72 -4.10 -4.90
N GLY A 67 7.61 -3.31 -4.30
CA GLY A 67 7.93 -3.31 -2.88
C GLY A 67 7.28 -2.17 -2.11
N MET A 68 8.05 -1.59 -1.18
CA MET A 68 7.56 -0.56 -0.26
C MET A 68 8.70 0.31 0.27
N ILE A 69 8.35 1.45 0.87
CA ILE A 69 9.26 2.27 1.66
C ILE A 69 8.99 2.05 3.15
N VAL A 70 10.05 1.83 3.93
CA VAL A 70 10.03 1.90 5.40
C VAL A 70 10.96 3.02 5.84
N GLN A 71 10.55 3.81 6.83
CA GLN A 71 11.36 4.89 7.39
C GLN A 71 11.78 4.55 8.82
N VAL A 72 13.10 4.60 9.09
CA VAL A 72 13.67 4.35 10.44
C VAL A 72 14.80 5.32 10.69
N GLY A 73 14.79 5.99 11.85
CA GLY A 73 15.90 6.86 12.26
C GLY A 73 16.24 7.97 11.26
N GLY A 74 15.24 8.48 10.53
CA GLY A 74 15.43 9.51 9.49
C GLY A 74 15.95 8.97 8.14
N VAL A 75 16.09 7.65 7.99
CA VAL A 75 16.50 7.00 6.74
C VAL A 75 15.29 6.32 6.10
N TYR A 76 15.11 6.54 4.81
CA TYR A 76 14.16 5.82 3.96
C TYR A 76 14.84 4.57 3.40
N TYR A 77 14.18 3.43 3.51
CA TYR A 77 14.58 2.16 2.94
C TYR A 77 13.54 1.76 1.89
N LEU A 78 13.90 1.85 0.61
CA LEU A 78 13.09 1.37 -0.50
C LEU A 78 13.46 -0.08 -0.77
N TYR A 79 12.50 -0.98 -0.65
CA TYR A 79 12.62 -2.39 -1.00
C TYR A 79 11.96 -2.66 -2.34
N GLY A 80 12.46 -3.64 -3.09
CA GLY A 80 11.81 -4.05 -4.33
C GLY A 80 12.46 -5.25 -5.01
N THR A 81 11.73 -5.80 -5.98
CA THR A 81 12.21 -6.85 -6.89
C THR A 81 13.11 -6.25 -7.96
N GLN A 82 14.21 -6.95 -8.26
CA GLN A 82 15.16 -6.57 -9.31
C GLN A 82 14.90 -7.33 -10.63
N TYR A 83 15.24 -6.70 -11.75
CA TYR A 83 15.14 -7.24 -13.11
C TYR A 83 16.44 -7.08 -13.92
N ALA A 84 17.39 -6.26 -13.45
CA ALA A 84 18.58 -5.85 -14.20
C ALA A 84 19.52 -7.01 -14.56
N CYS A 85 19.45 -8.14 -13.86
CA CYS A 85 20.20 -9.35 -14.19
C CYS A 85 19.63 -10.10 -15.42
N GLY A 86 18.50 -9.66 -15.96
CA GLY A 86 17.84 -10.25 -17.14
C GLY A 86 16.54 -11.03 -16.84
N PHE A 87 16.00 -10.93 -15.62
CA PHE A 87 14.73 -11.56 -15.27
C PHE A 87 13.60 -11.10 -16.20
N GLN A 88 12.79 -12.04 -16.70
CA GLN A 88 11.61 -11.75 -17.50
C GLN A 88 10.44 -12.54 -16.98
N TRP A 89 9.39 -11.83 -16.57
CA TRP A 89 8.18 -12.45 -16.05
C TRP A 89 7.52 -13.38 -17.07
N LEU A 90 7.09 -14.55 -16.61
CA LEU A 90 6.51 -15.64 -17.41
C LEU A 90 7.40 -16.14 -18.55
N THR A 91 8.71 -15.83 -18.50
CA THR A 91 9.69 -16.33 -19.46
C THR A 91 10.60 -17.35 -18.76
N PRO A 92 10.45 -18.66 -19.06
CA PRO A 92 11.22 -19.71 -18.41
C PRO A 92 12.73 -19.53 -18.58
N ASN A 93 13.50 -20.05 -17.62
CA ASN A 93 14.96 -20.08 -17.65
C ASN A 93 15.65 -18.69 -17.72
N THR A 94 14.96 -17.62 -17.33
CA THR A 94 15.61 -16.34 -17.05
C THR A 94 16.04 -16.28 -15.58
N PRO A 95 17.16 -15.61 -15.26
CA PRO A 95 17.62 -15.52 -13.88
C PRO A 95 16.62 -14.71 -13.05
N TRP A 96 16.33 -15.12 -11.82
CA TRP A 96 15.62 -14.26 -10.87
C TRP A 96 16.64 -13.40 -10.12
N CYS A 97 16.49 -12.08 -10.16
CA CYS A 97 17.56 -11.17 -9.73
C CYS A 97 17.61 -10.92 -8.22
N GLY A 98 16.60 -11.35 -7.47
CA GLY A 98 16.55 -11.13 -6.04
C GLY A 98 15.73 -9.90 -5.63
N PHE A 99 15.58 -9.76 -4.32
CA PHE A 99 15.08 -8.55 -3.70
C PHE A 99 16.26 -7.71 -3.21
N ALA A 100 16.15 -6.41 -3.37
CA ALA A 100 17.16 -5.46 -2.92
C ALA A 100 16.55 -4.32 -2.11
N VAL A 101 17.44 -3.56 -1.49
CA VAL A 101 17.13 -2.35 -0.74
C VAL A 101 18.03 -1.21 -1.19
N SER A 102 17.45 -0.03 -1.35
CA SER A 102 18.18 1.23 -1.49
C SER A 102 17.82 2.17 -0.35
N THR A 103 18.75 3.04 0.04
CA THR A 103 18.59 3.96 1.16
C THR A 103 18.72 5.41 0.72
N SER A 104 17.97 6.29 1.38
CA SER A 104 18.04 7.73 1.17
C SER A 104 17.72 8.47 2.47
N THR A 105 18.20 9.70 2.63
CA THR A 105 17.80 10.61 3.73
C THR A 105 16.93 11.77 3.26
N ASP A 106 16.69 11.89 1.95
CA ASP A 106 15.95 13.00 1.34
C ASP A 106 14.92 12.56 0.28
N ARG A 107 14.83 11.25 -0.01
CA ARG A 107 14.03 10.61 -1.08
C ARG A 107 14.44 10.96 -2.51
N VAL A 108 15.58 11.64 -2.68
CA VAL A 108 16.11 12.06 -3.98
C VAL A 108 17.39 11.32 -4.28
N ASN A 109 18.34 11.37 -3.35
CA ASN A 109 19.64 10.73 -3.47
C ASN A 109 19.56 9.33 -2.86
N TRP A 110 19.48 8.34 -3.73
CA TRP A 110 19.35 6.94 -3.36
C TRP A 110 20.68 6.20 -3.53
N SER A 111 21.02 5.36 -2.57
CA SER A 111 22.20 4.48 -2.66
C SER A 111 22.01 3.46 -3.79
N PRO A 112 23.09 2.88 -4.35
CA PRO A 112 22.98 1.71 -5.21
C PRO A 112 22.18 0.59 -4.49
N PRO A 113 21.27 -0.12 -5.20
CA PRO A 113 20.55 -1.24 -4.62
C PRO A 113 21.51 -2.32 -4.08
N ARG A 114 21.25 -2.77 -2.86
CA ARG A 114 21.96 -3.89 -2.22
C ARG A 114 21.01 -5.07 -2.06
N LEU A 115 21.42 -6.24 -2.50
CA LEU A 115 20.63 -7.47 -2.31
C LEU A 115 20.38 -7.76 -0.83
N LEU A 116 19.15 -8.19 -0.52
CA LEU A 116 18.76 -8.61 0.82
C LEU A 116 19.28 -10.02 1.12
N PHE A 117 19.39 -10.89 0.12
CA PHE A 117 20.03 -12.20 0.22
C PHE A 117 20.54 -12.63 -1.16
N ASP A 118 21.42 -13.63 -1.20
CA ASP A 118 21.98 -14.12 -2.45
C ASP A 118 20.90 -14.88 -3.27
N PRO A 119 20.53 -14.41 -4.47
CA PRO A 119 19.56 -15.10 -5.33
C PRO A 119 20.07 -16.43 -5.88
N ASN A 120 21.37 -16.75 -5.75
CA ASN A 120 21.92 -18.08 -6.02
C ASN A 120 22.05 -18.95 -4.76
N GLY A 121 21.76 -18.39 -3.59
CA GLY A 121 21.76 -19.09 -2.32
C GLY A 121 20.67 -20.16 -2.25
N VAL A 122 20.74 -20.97 -1.19
CA VAL A 122 19.81 -22.08 -0.94
C VAL A 122 18.72 -21.62 0.03
N ASP A 123 17.46 -21.90 -0.31
CA ASP A 123 16.35 -21.85 0.63
C ASP A 123 16.53 -22.95 1.68
N PRO A 124 16.75 -22.59 2.96
CA PRO A 124 16.95 -23.59 4.01
C PRO A 124 15.67 -24.37 4.34
N TRP A 125 14.50 -23.96 3.85
CA TRP A 125 13.24 -24.67 4.07
C TRP A 125 13.12 -25.93 3.19
N ASN A 126 13.30 -25.80 1.87
CA ASN A 126 13.15 -26.92 0.94
C ASN A 126 14.48 -27.45 0.35
N GLY A 127 15.60 -26.78 0.61
CA GLY A 127 16.94 -27.15 0.12
C GLY A 127 17.20 -26.82 -1.35
N GLN A 128 16.28 -26.13 -2.04
CA GLN A 128 16.46 -25.66 -3.41
C GLN A 128 17.17 -24.31 -3.46
N THR A 129 17.79 -23.98 -4.58
CA THR A 129 18.29 -22.61 -4.80
C THR A 129 17.14 -21.62 -5.00
N TRP A 130 17.34 -20.36 -4.67
CA TRP A 130 16.34 -19.32 -4.97
C TRP A 130 16.08 -19.16 -6.48
N GLN A 131 17.04 -19.53 -7.34
CA GLN A 131 16.80 -19.65 -8.78
C GLN A 131 15.77 -20.74 -9.11
N GLN A 132 15.80 -21.87 -8.41
CA GLN A 132 14.79 -22.93 -8.59
C GLN A 132 13.44 -22.50 -8.02
N VAL A 133 13.42 -21.85 -6.85
CA VAL A 133 12.18 -21.39 -6.19
C VAL A 133 11.48 -20.28 -6.98
N CYS A 134 12.24 -19.32 -7.51
CA CYS A 134 11.72 -18.08 -8.10
C CYS A 134 11.94 -17.93 -9.61
N GLY A 135 13.01 -18.50 -10.17
CA GLY A 135 13.42 -18.26 -11.57
C GLY A 135 13.04 -19.36 -12.56
N GLY A 136 12.92 -20.62 -12.12
CA GLY A 136 12.84 -21.80 -12.99
C GLY A 136 11.82 -21.71 -14.13
N THR A 137 10.57 -21.35 -13.83
CA THR A 137 9.49 -21.18 -14.83
C THR A 137 9.32 -19.74 -15.30
N GLY A 138 10.09 -18.79 -14.77
CA GLY A 138 9.89 -17.36 -14.97
C GLY A 138 8.72 -16.77 -14.19
N ALA A 139 8.04 -17.55 -13.35
CA ALA A 139 6.90 -17.05 -12.57
C ALA A 139 7.32 -16.07 -11.46
N GLY A 140 8.61 -15.99 -11.11
CA GLY A 140 9.15 -15.01 -10.18
C GLY A 140 8.86 -15.28 -8.71
N CYS A 141 9.56 -14.56 -7.85
CA CYS A 141 9.11 -14.19 -6.51
C CYS A 141 8.96 -12.67 -6.46
N PHE A 142 7.92 -12.19 -5.79
CA PHE A 142 7.46 -10.81 -5.88
C PHE A 142 7.01 -10.26 -4.52
N ASN A 143 6.63 -8.98 -4.52
CA ASN A 143 6.05 -8.29 -3.38
C ASN A 143 6.88 -8.37 -2.08
N PRO A 144 8.14 -7.93 -2.08
CA PRO A 144 8.87 -7.83 -0.83
C PRO A 144 8.17 -6.84 0.10
N ARG A 145 7.80 -7.30 1.30
CA ARG A 145 7.25 -6.49 2.39
C ARG A 145 8.17 -6.62 3.59
N MET A 146 8.79 -5.51 3.97
CA MET A 146 9.64 -5.46 5.15
C MET A 146 8.84 -4.93 6.34
N ILE A 147 8.82 -5.69 7.42
CA ILE A 147 8.26 -5.25 8.70
C ILE A 147 9.30 -5.38 9.81
N GLN A 148 9.14 -4.58 10.86
CA GLN A 148 9.87 -4.74 12.10
C GLN A 148 8.89 -5.18 13.18
N ARG A 149 9.21 -6.25 13.92
CA ARG A 149 8.46 -6.70 15.10
C ARG A 149 8.63 -5.71 16.23
N SER A 150 7.76 -4.69 16.23
CA SER A 150 7.70 -3.71 17.29
C SER A 150 6.28 -3.23 17.58
N GLY A 151 5.94 -3.11 18.87
CA GLY A 151 4.58 -2.75 19.32
C GLY A 151 3.60 -3.92 19.36
N TRP A 152 4.06 -5.15 19.15
CA TRP A 152 3.28 -6.37 19.36
C TRP A 152 4.16 -7.56 19.78
N GLY A 153 3.51 -8.60 20.29
CA GLY A 153 4.16 -9.88 20.57
C GLY A 153 5.27 -9.73 21.61
N VAL A 154 6.46 -10.24 21.27
CA VAL A 154 7.66 -10.12 22.12
C VAL A 154 8.38 -8.78 21.97
N ASP A 155 8.02 -7.96 20.97
CA ASP A 155 8.58 -6.61 20.74
C ASP A 155 10.12 -6.58 20.71
N ASP A 156 10.74 -7.56 20.04
CA ASP A 156 12.20 -7.77 20.04
C ASP A 156 12.93 -7.02 18.92
N GLY A 157 12.21 -6.20 18.14
CA GLY A 157 12.75 -5.42 17.04
C GLY A 157 13.24 -6.25 15.86
N ALA A 158 12.84 -7.51 15.75
CA ALA A 158 13.23 -8.40 14.65
C ALA A 158 12.73 -7.87 13.31
N TRP A 159 13.61 -7.83 12.30
CA TRP A 159 13.25 -7.47 10.93
C TRP A 159 12.83 -8.73 10.17
N ILE A 160 11.72 -8.63 9.44
CA ILE A 160 11.09 -9.77 8.76
C ILE A 160 10.73 -9.33 7.35
N LEU A 161 11.34 -9.98 6.37
CA LEU A 161 11.00 -9.89 4.96
C LEU A 161 9.91 -10.92 4.63
N TRP A 162 8.80 -10.46 4.09
CA TRP A 162 7.75 -11.29 3.50
C TRP A 162 7.77 -11.17 1.98
N PHE A 163 7.45 -12.25 1.27
CA PHE A 163 7.28 -12.25 -0.19
C PHE A 163 6.43 -13.45 -0.64
N ASN A 164 5.91 -13.41 -1.87
CA ASN A 164 5.22 -14.56 -2.47
C ASN A 164 6.17 -15.33 -3.40
N ALA A 165 5.89 -16.62 -3.59
CA ALA A 165 6.68 -17.50 -4.46
C ALA A 165 5.75 -18.39 -5.33
N PRO A 166 5.14 -17.81 -6.39
CA PRO A 166 4.17 -18.50 -7.23
C PRO A 166 4.58 -19.87 -7.76
N GLN A 167 5.80 -20.00 -8.25
CA GLN A 167 6.27 -21.27 -8.80
C GLN A 167 6.32 -22.35 -7.72
N ASP A 168 6.92 -22.05 -6.58
CA ASP A 168 7.06 -22.99 -5.46
C ASP A 168 5.70 -23.36 -4.87
N PHE A 169 4.77 -22.40 -4.74
CA PHE A 169 3.39 -22.67 -4.34
C PHE A 169 2.70 -23.63 -5.33
N ASN A 170 2.79 -23.36 -6.63
CA ASN A 170 2.17 -24.21 -7.65
C ASN A 170 2.80 -25.61 -7.73
N ALA A 171 4.10 -25.73 -7.45
CA ALA A 171 4.81 -27.00 -7.51
C ALA A 171 4.57 -27.89 -6.28
N THR A 172 4.45 -27.29 -5.09
CA THR A 172 4.45 -28.03 -3.82
C THR A 172 3.08 -28.06 -3.15
N GLY A 173 2.20 -27.09 -3.43
CA GLY A 173 0.98 -26.83 -2.66
C GLY A 173 1.23 -26.36 -1.23
N ALA A 174 2.49 -26.17 -0.82
CA ALA A 174 2.84 -25.65 0.50
C ALA A 174 2.65 -24.13 0.52
N ASN A 175 2.13 -23.60 1.64
CA ASN A 175 1.73 -22.20 1.89
C ASN A 175 2.29 -21.14 0.92
N PRO A 176 1.49 -20.19 0.43
CA PRO A 176 1.86 -19.32 -0.70
C PRO A 176 3.04 -18.34 -0.47
N TYR A 177 3.34 -18.01 0.78
CA TYR A 177 4.30 -16.96 1.12
C TYR A 177 5.55 -17.52 1.79
N TYR A 178 6.57 -16.67 1.87
CA TYR A 178 7.76 -16.86 2.70
C TYR A 178 7.84 -15.72 3.72
N ALA A 179 8.34 -16.03 4.91
CA ALA A 179 8.79 -15.05 5.90
C ALA A 179 10.25 -15.36 6.27
N MET A 180 11.07 -14.33 6.23
CA MET A 180 12.52 -14.43 6.40
C MET A 180 13.02 -13.40 7.39
N GLY A 181 13.69 -13.83 8.45
CA GLY A 181 14.35 -12.94 9.40
C GLY A 181 15.55 -12.22 8.79
N CYS A 182 15.77 -10.97 9.17
CA CYS A 182 16.87 -10.13 8.69
C CYS A 182 17.67 -9.54 9.84
N ALA A 183 18.98 -9.35 9.62
CA ALA A 183 19.90 -8.76 10.59
C ALA A 183 19.52 -7.31 10.97
N GLY A 184 18.90 -6.60 10.03
CA GLY A 184 18.43 -5.23 10.16
C GLY A 184 17.57 -4.83 8.94
N PRO A 185 17.17 -3.55 8.83
CA PRO A 185 16.31 -3.09 7.73
C PRO A 185 16.98 -3.31 6.38
N ALA A 186 18.29 -3.11 6.26
CA ALA A 186 19.00 -3.34 5.00
C ALA A 186 19.38 -4.82 4.75
N GLY A 187 19.00 -5.76 5.62
CA GLY A 187 19.51 -7.13 5.62
C GLY A 187 20.95 -7.26 6.15
N PRO A 188 21.63 -8.38 5.86
CA PRO A 188 21.15 -9.50 5.06
C PRO A 188 19.96 -10.21 5.72
N CYS A 189 19.13 -10.84 4.91
CA CYS A 189 18.02 -11.70 5.29
C CYS A 189 18.40 -13.17 5.04
N GLY A 190 17.82 -14.07 5.80
CA GLY A 190 17.99 -15.52 5.60
C GLY A 190 19.13 -16.14 6.40
N ALA A 191 19.52 -17.36 6.01
CA ALA A 191 20.08 -18.40 6.88
C ALA A 191 21.18 -17.95 7.88
N GLY A 192 20.85 -18.12 9.16
CA GLY A 192 21.69 -18.04 10.36
C GLY A 192 20.90 -18.52 11.58
N SER A 193 21.53 -19.06 12.63
CA SER A 193 20.82 -19.57 13.81
C SER A 193 20.32 -18.43 14.72
N GLY A 194 19.00 -18.25 14.78
CA GLY A 194 18.32 -17.36 15.74
C GLY A 194 17.38 -16.33 15.10
N PRO A 195 16.65 -15.54 15.92
CA PRO A 195 15.83 -14.46 15.39
C PRO A 195 16.78 -13.49 14.69
N ARG A 196 16.52 -13.20 13.40
CA ARG A 196 17.42 -12.59 12.38
C ARG A 196 18.10 -13.56 11.39
N GLY A 197 17.60 -14.79 11.22
CA GLY A 197 18.06 -15.66 10.12
C GLY A 197 17.18 -16.88 9.79
N SER A 198 15.97 -16.98 10.35
CA SER A 198 15.02 -18.04 10.04
C SER A 198 14.28 -17.77 8.72
N THR A 199 14.15 -18.79 7.88
CA THR A 199 13.26 -18.78 6.71
C THR A 199 12.22 -19.88 6.90
N HIS A 200 10.95 -19.56 6.71
CA HIS A 200 9.89 -20.56 6.71
C HIS A 200 8.70 -20.09 5.87
N LYS A 201 7.79 -21.02 5.58
CA LYS A 201 6.56 -20.78 4.81
C LYS A 201 5.36 -20.54 5.75
N PRO A 202 4.87 -19.29 5.91
CA PRO A 202 3.83 -18.94 6.88
C PRO A 202 2.54 -19.72 6.72
N ALA A 203 2.05 -20.34 7.80
CA ALA A 203 0.75 -20.99 7.81
C ALA A 203 -0.36 -19.97 8.13
N LEU A 204 -1.05 -19.47 7.11
CA LEU A 204 -2.16 -18.51 7.26
C LEU A 204 -3.54 -19.18 7.42
N GLY A 205 -3.57 -20.52 7.40
CA GLY A 205 -4.76 -21.32 7.66
C GLY A 205 -5.82 -21.15 6.59
N ALA A 206 -7.05 -20.83 7.01
CA ALA A 206 -8.18 -20.68 6.11
C ALA A 206 -8.18 -19.36 5.32
N TYR A 207 -7.15 -18.52 5.43
CA TYR A 207 -7.09 -17.19 4.79
C TYR A 207 -5.81 -17.04 3.99
N CYS A 208 -5.83 -16.19 2.95
CA CYS A 208 -4.64 -15.89 2.15
C CYS A 208 -3.97 -17.14 1.57
N GLY A 209 -4.77 -17.97 0.89
CA GLY A 209 -4.32 -19.24 0.33
C GLY A 209 -3.91 -19.16 -1.14
N GLY A 210 -4.20 -18.05 -1.83
CA GLY A 210 -4.14 -17.96 -3.29
C GLY A 210 -2.83 -17.48 -3.94
N ASN A 211 -1.76 -17.21 -3.17
CA ASN A 211 -0.47 -16.74 -3.71
C ASN A 211 -0.50 -15.39 -4.47
N GLY A 212 -1.58 -14.62 -4.35
CA GLY A 212 -1.65 -13.31 -4.99
C GLY A 212 -0.81 -12.24 -4.29
N ASP A 213 -0.89 -11.03 -4.84
CA ASP A 213 -0.34 -9.83 -4.23
C ASP A 213 -0.83 -9.66 -2.78
N PHE A 214 0.00 -9.03 -1.94
CA PHE A 214 -0.33 -8.87 -0.54
C PHE A 214 0.33 -7.64 0.10
N ALA A 215 -0.14 -7.32 1.29
CA ALA A 215 0.45 -6.39 2.23
C ALA A 215 0.48 -7.00 3.62
N ILE A 216 1.46 -6.57 4.43
CA ILE A 216 1.45 -6.79 5.88
C ILE A 216 1.21 -5.45 6.55
N VAL A 217 0.04 -5.29 7.15
CA VAL A 217 -0.40 -4.04 7.75
C VAL A 217 -0.11 -4.08 9.24
N THR A 218 0.71 -3.16 9.72
CA THR A 218 1.12 -3.04 11.11
C THR A 218 0.32 -1.92 11.79
N PRO A 219 -0.67 -2.25 12.64
CA PRO A 219 -1.42 -1.23 13.36
C PRO A 219 -0.56 -0.59 14.46
N SER A 220 -0.93 0.61 14.89
CA SER A 220 -0.31 1.27 16.06
C SER A 220 -0.49 0.49 17.37
N SER A 221 -1.49 -0.39 17.42
CA SER A 221 -1.73 -1.33 18.51
C SER A 221 -2.35 -2.63 18.01
N GLY A 222 -1.99 -3.75 18.62
CA GLY A 222 -2.46 -5.08 18.22
C GLY A 222 -1.51 -5.81 17.28
N ARG A 223 -1.91 -7.01 16.83
CA ARG A 223 -1.09 -7.84 15.94
C ARG A 223 -1.23 -7.38 14.48
N PRO A 224 -0.18 -7.53 13.66
CA PRO A 224 -0.25 -7.23 12.24
C PRO A 224 -1.30 -8.11 11.52
N VAL A 225 -1.77 -7.64 10.37
CA VAL A 225 -2.70 -8.38 9.52
C VAL A 225 -2.12 -8.47 8.11
N ALA A 226 -2.02 -9.69 7.59
CA ALA A 226 -1.79 -9.90 6.17
C ALA A 226 -3.10 -9.69 5.43
N ILE A 227 -3.10 -8.85 4.39
CA ILE A 227 -4.20 -8.68 3.45
C ILE A 227 -3.68 -9.13 2.09
N CYS A 228 -4.42 -9.95 1.39
CA CYS A 228 -3.93 -10.72 0.26
C CYS A 228 -5.00 -10.87 -0.82
N THR A 229 -4.54 -11.04 -2.06
CA THR A 229 -5.36 -11.45 -3.18
C THR A 229 -5.42 -12.98 -3.23
N ASP A 230 -6.61 -13.54 -3.21
CA ASP A 230 -6.82 -14.98 -3.38
C ASP A 230 -6.91 -15.34 -4.88
N ALA A 231 -6.85 -16.65 -5.17
CA ALA A 231 -6.77 -17.16 -6.54
C ALA A 231 -8.01 -16.85 -7.39
N ASP A 232 -9.15 -16.56 -6.75
CA ASP A 232 -10.39 -16.11 -7.38
C ASP A 232 -10.48 -14.58 -7.54
N GLN A 233 -9.36 -13.86 -7.32
CA GLN A 233 -9.26 -12.40 -7.39
C GLN A 233 -10.21 -11.67 -6.44
N THR A 234 -10.54 -12.31 -5.32
CA THR A 234 -11.10 -11.67 -4.14
C THR A 234 -9.98 -11.27 -3.18
N LEU A 235 -10.33 -10.44 -2.18
CA LEU A 235 -9.41 -10.14 -1.08
C LEU A 235 -9.76 -10.97 0.15
N SER A 236 -8.70 -11.38 0.85
CA SER A 236 -8.75 -12.06 2.15
C SER A 236 -7.81 -11.38 3.13
N GLN A 237 -7.99 -11.65 4.42
CA GLN A 237 -7.08 -11.18 5.46
C GLN A 237 -6.88 -12.23 6.55
N ALA A 238 -5.69 -12.24 7.14
CA ALA A 238 -5.30 -13.10 8.25
C ALA A 238 -4.57 -12.25 9.30
N ARG A 239 -5.05 -12.25 10.56
CA ARG A 239 -4.25 -11.70 11.66
C ARG A 239 -3.07 -12.61 11.93
N LEU A 240 -1.90 -12.00 12.03
CA LEU A 240 -0.69 -12.74 12.30
C LEU A 240 -0.58 -13.12 13.78
N ASP A 241 0.20 -14.16 14.05
CA ASP A 241 0.57 -14.62 15.38
C ASP A 241 1.48 -13.61 16.11
N VAL A 242 1.84 -13.94 17.35
CA VAL A 242 2.71 -13.07 18.17
C VAL A 242 4.12 -12.90 17.58
N TRP A 243 4.52 -13.80 16.68
CA TRP A 243 5.78 -13.71 15.97
C TRP A 243 5.66 -12.85 14.70
N GLY A 244 4.45 -12.56 14.22
CA GLY A 244 4.25 -11.84 12.96
C GLY A 244 4.71 -12.66 11.76
N THR A 245 4.64 -13.99 11.85
CA THR A 245 5.20 -14.91 10.85
C THR A 245 4.29 -16.09 10.49
N ASN A 246 3.15 -16.27 11.17
CA ASN A 246 2.07 -17.19 10.79
C ASN A 246 0.73 -16.53 11.08
N GLY A 247 -0.38 -17.16 10.69
CA GLY A 247 -1.72 -16.75 11.08
C GLY A 247 -2.08 -17.27 12.47
N ASP A 248 -2.90 -16.52 13.20
CA ASP A 248 -3.42 -16.95 14.50
C ASP A 248 -4.80 -17.63 14.44
N GLY A 249 -5.30 -17.86 13.22
CA GLY A 249 -6.64 -18.42 12.95
C GLY A 249 -7.76 -17.37 12.87
N THR A 250 -7.47 -16.09 13.05
CA THR A 250 -8.44 -14.98 12.92
C THR A 250 -8.31 -14.33 11.55
N GLY A 251 -9.42 -14.15 10.84
CA GLY A 251 -9.40 -13.52 9.53
C GLY A 251 -10.77 -13.44 8.89
N ALA A 252 -10.80 -12.99 7.64
CA ALA A 252 -12.00 -12.95 6.82
C ALA A 252 -11.62 -13.16 5.34
N ARG A 253 -12.58 -13.64 4.55
CA ARG A 253 -12.50 -13.73 3.09
C ARG A 253 -13.53 -12.82 2.44
N ASN A 254 -13.41 -12.60 1.14
CA ASN A 254 -14.35 -11.82 0.33
C ASN A 254 -14.56 -10.41 0.90
N LEU A 255 -13.46 -9.73 1.26
CA LEU A 255 -13.54 -8.42 1.91
C LEU A 255 -14.35 -7.44 1.05
N ALA A 256 -15.34 -6.80 1.67
CA ALA A 256 -16.28 -5.88 1.04
C ALA A 256 -17.04 -6.43 -0.20
N GLY A 257 -17.06 -7.75 -0.41
CA GLY A 257 -17.67 -8.37 -1.60
C GLY A 257 -16.94 -8.06 -2.91
N LEU A 258 -15.66 -7.67 -2.84
CA LEU A 258 -14.86 -7.30 -3.99
C LEU A 258 -14.44 -8.53 -4.80
N THR A 259 -14.44 -8.39 -6.13
CA THR A 259 -14.02 -9.41 -7.10
C THR A 259 -13.24 -8.74 -8.23
N ALA A 260 -12.38 -9.50 -8.92
CA ALA A 260 -11.48 -9.00 -9.97
C ALA A 260 -10.62 -7.82 -9.48
N VAL A 261 -10.08 -7.93 -8.26
CA VAL A 261 -9.21 -6.93 -7.62
C VAL A 261 -7.90 -7.56 -7.18
N GLU A 262 -6.86 -6.76 -7.00
CA GLU A 262 -5.58 -7.23 -6.44
C GLU A 262 -4.78 -6.11 -5.76
N SER A 263 -3.51 -6.39 -5.41
CA SER A 263 -2.56 -5.42 -4.86
C SER A 263 -3.12 -4.63 -3.66
N PRO A 264 -3.50 -5.31 -2.56
CA PRO A 264 -4.08 -4.63 -1.42
C PRO A 264 -3.02 -3.84 -0.64
N GLY A 265 -3.43 -2.73 -0.04
CA GLY A 265 -2.70 -2.02 1.01
C GLY A 265 -3.66 -1.33 1.96
N ALA A 266 -3.33 -1.20 3.24
CA ALA A 266 -4.22 -0.52 4.18
C ALA A 266 -3.47 0.37 5.17
N TYR A 267 -4.16 1.40 5.65
CA TYR A 267 -3.71 2.29 6.72
C TYR A 267 -4.89 2.74 7.58
N GLN A 268 -4.60 3.24 8.78
CA GLN A 268 -5.58 3.93 9.60
C GLN A 268 -5.43 5.43 9.40
N ASP A 269 -6.52 6.08 8.99
CA ASP A 269 -6.56 7.54 9.00
C ASP A 269 -6.51 8.05 10.44
N ALA A 270 -5.50 8.86 10.75
CA ALA A 270 -5.25 9.32 12.12
C ALA A 270 -6.33 10.31 12.63
N ALA A 271 -7.00 11.03 11.74
CA ALA A 271 -7.99 12.04 12.11
C ALA A 271 -9.34 11.42 12.48
N THR A 272 -9.77 10.41 11.73
CA THR A 272 -11.07 9.77 11.91
C THR A 272 -11.00 8.42 12.62
N GLY A 273 -9.82 7.80 12.69
CA GLY A 273 -9.64 6.43 13.17
C GLY A 273 -10.12 5.36 12.18
N THR A 274 -10.61 5.77 11.01
CA THR A 274 -11.13 4.87 9.97
C THR A 274 -10.00 4.10 9.31
N TRP A 275 -10.16 2.79 9.16
CA TRP A 275 -9.28 1.99 8.34
C TRP A 275 -9.64 2.13 6.88
N ILE A 276 -8.63 2.39 6.04
CA ILE A 276 -8.75 2.52 4.60
C ILE A 276 -7.96 1.39 3.97
N LEU A 277 -8.60 0.64 3.08
CA LEU A 277 -8.01 -0.37 2.22
C LEU A 277 -8.01 0.19 0.79
N THR A 278 -6.88 0.14 0.11
CA THR A 278 -6.75 0.39 -1.32
C THR A 278 -6.37 -0.89 -2.06
N TYR A 279 -6.73 -0.95 -3.33
CA TYR A 279 -6.50 -2.11 -4.20
C TYR A 279 -6.59 -1.71 -5.67
N SER A 280 -6.02 -2.53 -6.55
CA SER A 280 -6.23 -2.46 -7.99
C SER A 280 -7.67 -2.88 -8.34
N ASP A 281 -8.38 -2.10 -9.15
CA ASP A 281 -9.75 -2.35 -9.63
C ASP A 281 -9.93 -1.89 -11.10
N PRO A 282 -9.80 -2.79 -12.08
CA PRO A 282 -9.67 -4.24 -11.93
C PRO A 282 -8.25 -4.70 -11.61
N ASN A 283 -8.06 -6.00 -11.36
CA ASN A 283 -6.76 -6.63 -11.33
C ASN A 283 -6.09 -6.59 -12.72
N CYS A 284 -4.77 -6.40 -12.74
CA CYS A 284 -4.03 -5.95 -13.91
C CYS A 284 -2.50 -6.08 -13.72
N GLY A 285 -1.92 -7.25 -14.04
CA GLY A 285 -0.47 -7.44 -13.99
C GLY A 285 0.30 -6.68 -15.08
N TYR A 286 1.33 -5.91 -14.70
CA TYR A 286 2.24 -5.16 -15.59
C TYR A 286 1.57 -4.18 -16.57
N CYS A 287 0.38 -3.71 -16.24
CA CYS A 287 -0.33 -2.83 -17.14
C CYS A 287 0.08 -1.37 -17.01
N SER A 288 -0.08 -0.63 -18.11
CA SER A 288 0.20 0.80 -18.21
C SER A 288 -0.95 1.68 -17.67
N GLY A 289 -1.69 1.18 -16.68
CA GLY A 289 -2.80 1.88 -16.04
C GLY A 289 -3.96 0.95 -15.65
N THR A 290 -4.34 1.00 -14.38
CA THR A 290 -5.55 0.38 -13.84
C THR A 290 -6.14 1.26 -12.74
N GLY A 291 -7.41 1.05 -12.35
CA GLY A 291 -8.02 1.82 -11.28
C GLY A 291 -7.40 1.52 -9.91
N THR A 292 -7.31 2.53 -9.05
CA THR A 292 -7.14 2.32 -7.61
C THR A 292 -8.51 2.47 -6.95
N GLY A 293 -9.03 1.37 -6.39
CA GLY A 293 -10.25 1.36 -5.59
C GLY A 293 -9.98 1.60 -4.10
N TYR A 294 -11.05 1.83 -3.33
CA TYR A 294 -10.96 1.87 -1.87
C TYR A 294 -12.17 1.22 -1.17
N ALA A 295 -11.91 0.72 0.04
CA ALA A 295 -12.90 0.30 1.02
C ALA A 295 -12.55 0.87 2.40
N THR A 296 -13.54 0.97 3.28
CA THR A 296 -13.36 1.48 4.64
C THR A 296 -13.84 0.48 5.69
N ALA A 297 -13.27 0.56 6.89
CA ALA A 297 -13.68 -0.25 8.04
C ALA A 297 -13.48 0.50 9.37
N PRO A 298 -14.25 0.14 10.41
CA PRO A 298 -14.02 0.65 11.77
C PRO A 298 -12.82 -0.01 12.46
N SER A 299 -12.35 -1.15 11.95
CA SER A 299 -11.17 -1.87 12.47
C SER A 299 -10.38 -2.51 11.34
N LEU A 300 -9.10 -2.81 11.56
CA LEU A 300 -8.26 -3.50 10.56
C LEU A 300 -8.81 -4.89 10.18
N LEU A 301 -9.57 -5.53 11.08
CA LEU A 301 -10.25 -6.80 10.79
C LEU A 301 -11.64 -6.62 10.16
N GLY A 302 -12.01 -5.39 9.80
CA GLY A 302 -13.30 -5.09 9.18
C GLY A 302 -14.42 -4.78 10.20
N PRO A 303 -15.69 -4.94 9.79
CA PRO A 303 -16.12 -5.29 8.44
C PRO A 303 -15.74 -4.21 7.43
N TRP A 304 -15.25 -4.62 6.25
CA TRP A 304 -14.90 -3.71 5.16
C TRP A 304 -16.13 -3.38 4.31
N THR A 305 -16.24 -2.14 3.88
CA THR A 305 -17.31 -1.65 3.01
C THR A 305 -16.71 -0.85 1.86
N ALA A 306 -17.04 -1.22 0.62
CA ALA A 306 -16.65 -0.50 -0.58
C ALA A 306 -17.87 0.24 -1.17
N PRO A 307 -17.71 1.44 -1.73
CA PRO A 307 -18.76 2.05 -2.55
C PRO A 307 -19.07 1.20 -3.79
N GLY A 308 -20.24 1.43 -4.41
CA GLY A 308 -20.63 0.75 -5.65
C GLY A 308 -20.18 1.47 -6.92
N GLY A 309 -20.00 0.74 -8.02
CA GLY A 309 -19.74 1.30 -9.34
C GLY A 309 -18.46 2.15 -9.42
N ASP A 310 -18.46 3.22 -10.21
CA ASP A 310 -17.30 4.11 -10.35
C ASP A 310 -16.98 4.94 -9.10
N SER A 311 -17.93 5.06 -8.15
CA SER A 311 -17.73 5.82 -6.92
C SER A 311 -16.68 5.21 -5.98
N ARG A 312 -16.26 3.96 -6.23
CA ARG A 312 -15.22 3.26 -5.47
C ARG A 312 -13.80 3.58 -5.91
N ARG A 313 -13.60 4.30 -7.02
CA ARG A 313 -12.28 4.58 -7.57
C ARG A 313 -11.73 5.91 -7.05
N LEU A 314 -10.54 5.84 -6.45
CA LEU A 314 -9.70 6.99 -6.10
C LEU A 314 -9.04 7.58 -7.35
N SER A 315 -8.59 6.70 -8.24
CA SER A 315 -8.03 7.05 -9.55
C SER A 315 -8.48 6.01 -10.57
N PRO A 316 -8.84 6.41 -11.80
CA PRO A 316 -9.22 5.47 -12.85
C PRO A 316 -8.01 4.77 -13.50
N THR A 317 -6.81 5.33 -13.38
CA THR A 317 -5.60 4.86 -14.11
C THR A 317 -4.40 4.62 -13.19
N SER A 318 -4.51 4.97 -11.91
CA SER A 318 -3.40 4.94 -10.96
C SER A 318 -2.17 5.65 -11.51
N CYS A 319 -2.40 6.84 -12.08
CA CYS A 319 -1.38 7.63 -12.76
C CYS A 319 -0.65 6.92 -13.91
N GLY A 320 -1.31 5.99 -14.59
CA GLY A 320 -0.72 5.21 -15.68
C GLY A 320 0.10 4.00 -15.21
N GLY A 321 -0.13 3.52 -13.98
CA GLY A 321 0.52 2.33 -13.44
C GLY A 321 -0.43 1.39 -12.72
N GLN A 322 0.13 0.55 -11.86
CA GLN A 322 -0.60 -0.37 -10.99
C GLN A 322 -0.32 -0.02 -9.52
N PRO A 323 -1.35 0.15 -8.68
CA PRO A 323 -1.13 0.32 -7.25
C PRO A 323 -0.54 -0.97 -6.67
N ARG A 324 0.36 -0.87 -5.69
CA ARG A 324 0.96 -2.01 -4.99
C ARG A 324 0.50 -2.10 -3.54
N THR A 325 1.15 -1.36 -2.66
CA THR A 325 0.85 -1.31 -1.24
C THR A 325 1.01 0.10 -0.71
N ILE A 326 0.63 0.30 0.55
CA ILE A 326 0.73 1.59 1.22
C ILE A 326 2.03 1.65 2.03
N SER A 327 2.79 2.73 1.85
CA SER A 327 3.95 3.06 2.67
C SER A 327 3.64 4.30 3.51
N VAL A 328 4.00 4.29 4.79
CA VAL A 328 3.92 5.50 5.63
C VAL A 328 5.27 6.20 5.56
N VAL A 329 5.29 7.40 4.99
CA VAL A 329 6.50 8.20 4.74
C VAL A 329 6.29 9.57 5.37
N ASP A 330 7.19 9.98 6.26
CA ASP A 330 7.10 11.21 7.05
C ASP A 330 5.76 11.34 7.83
N GLY A 331 5.21 10.20 8.27
CA GLY A 331 3.93 10.14 8.97
C GLY A 331 2.69 10.22 8.07
N TYR A 332 2.87 10.27 6.75
CA TYR A 332 1.77 10.31 5.79
C TYR A 332 1.65 9.00 5.00
N PRO A 333 0.43 8.51 4.76
CA PRO A 333 0.20 7.32 3.93
C PRO A 333 0.36 7.68 2.44
N PHE A 334 1.16 6.90 1.74
CA PHE A 334 1.35 6.96 0.29
C PHE A 334 0.98 5.63 -0.35
N GLN A 335 0.16 5.68 -1.41
CA GLN A 335 0.01 4.56 -2.32
C GLN A 335 1.26 4.46 -3.18
N GLY A 336 2.01 3.35 -3.04
CA GLY A 336 3.05 2.99 -3.99
C GLY A 336 2.41 2.49 -5.29
N ILE A 337 2.93 2.96 -6.42
CA ILE A 337 2.46 2.65 -7.77
C ILE A 337 3.69 2.30 -8.62
N ASP A 338 3.68 1.12 -9.23
CA ASP A 338 4.64 0.80 -10.29
C ASP A 338 4.10 1.32 -11.63
N LEU A 339 4.86 2.22 -12.24
CA LEU A 339 4.63 2.68 -13.61
C LEU A 339 5.28 1.67 -14.57
N TRP A 340 4.66 0.49 -14.66
CA TRP A 340 5.12 -0.60 -15.49
C TRP A 340 5.31 -0.19 -16.95
N THR A 341 6.29 -0.79 -17.61
CA THR A 341 6.64 -0.47 -19.00
C THR A 341 5.73 -1.10 -20.06
N GLY A 342 4.53 -1.55 -19.66
CA GLY A 342 3.46 -2.00 -20.55
C GLY A 342 3.82 -3.18 -21.44
N GLY A 343 3.54 -4.42 -20.98
CA GLY A 343 3.73 -5.63 -21.78
C GLY A 343 5.19 -6.09 -21.97
N ASN A 344 6.18 -5.31 -21.52
CA ASN A 344 7.55 -5.77 -21.40
C ASN A 344 7.68 -6.73 -20.19
N PRO A 345 8.19 -7.96 -20.36
CA PRO A 345 8.36 -8.87 -19.23
C PRO A 345 9.53 -8.51 -18.30
N ASN A 346 10.49 -7.68 -18.74
CA ASN A 346 11.56 -7.15 -17.91
C ASN A 346 11.25 -5.70 -17.50
N GLN A 347 11.22 -5.42 -16.19
CA GLN A 347 10.77 -4.14 -15.67
C GLN A 347 11.90 -3.24 -15.16
N THR A 348 13.16 -3.50 -15.54
CA THR A 348 14.35 -2.76 -15.03
C THR A 348 14.23 -1.24 -15.16
N SER A 349 13.53 -0.75 -16.19
CA SER A 349 13.35 0.68 -16.46
C SER A 349 12.00 1.25 -15.99
N ALA A 350 11.16 0.44 -15.34
CA ALA A 350 9.92 0.93 -14.76
C ALA A 350 10.21 1.99 -13.70
N ARG A 351 9.29 2.94 -13.55
CA ARG A 351 9.42 4.03 -12.58
C ARG A 351 8.48 3.74 -11.41
N LEU A 352 8.80 4.28 -10.24
CA LEU A 352 7.91 4.24 -9.10
C LEU A 352 7.27 5.60 -8.91
N ARG A 353 6.00 5.60 -8.53
CA ARG A 353 5.27 6.78 -8.12
C ARG A 353 4.63 6.55 -6.75
N PHE A 354 4.63 7.59 -5.93
CA PHE A 354 4.01 7.58 -4.61
C PHE A 354 3.00 8.70 -4.54
N GLU A 355 1.72 8.32 -4.42
CA GLU A 355 0.60 9.27 -4.32
C GLU A 355 0.10 9.35 -2.89
N ALA A 356 -0.06 10.58 -2.38
CA ALA A 356 -0.54 10.78 -1.02
C ALA A 356 -2.02 10.37 -0.89
N LEU A 357 -2.35 9.70 0.21
CA LEU A 357 -3.71 9.33 0.55
C LEU A 357 -4.24 10.29 1.61
N THR A 358 -5.00 11.30 1.20
CA THR A 358 -5.58 12.29 2.12
C THR A 358 -7.09 12.05 2.26
N TYR A 359 -7.50 11.35 3.32
CA TYR A 359 -8.91 11.03 3.60
C TYR A 359 -9.59 12.15 4.41
N HIS A 360 -10.85 12.45 4.05
CA HIS A 360 -11.64 13.54 4.65
C HIS A 360 -12.84 13.07 5.48
N GLY A 361 -13.06 11.77 5.62
CA GLY A 361 -14.22 11.21 6.33
C GLY A 361 -15.52 11.24 5.53
N SER A 362 -15.94 12.44 5.11
CA SER A 362 -17.18 12.64 4.35
C SER A 362 -16.99 13.65 3.22
N ARG A 363 -17.58 13.38 2.05
CA ARG A 363 -17.70 14.33 0.94
C ARG A 363 -19.11 14.31 0.34
N PRO A 364 -19.48 15.31 -0.47
CA PRO A 364 -20.75 15.32 -1.19
C PRO A 364 -20.97 14.04 -2.01
N PRO A 365 -22.23 13.62 -2.23
CA PRO A 365 -22.54 12.45 -3.05
C PRO A 365 -21.88 12.52 -4.43
N GLY A 366 -21.22 11.43 -4.85
CA GLY A 366 -20.60 11.32 -6.18
C GLY A 366 -19.11 11.67 -6.25
N SER A 367 -18.43 11.92 -5.12
CA SER A 367 -16.97 12.07 -5.07
C SER A 367 -16.36 11.18 -3.99
N PRO A 368 -15.20 10.54 -4.24
CA PRO A 368 -14.52 9.80 -3.19
C PRO A 368 -14.13 10.77 -2.06
N PRO A 369 -14.16 10.36 -0.78
CA PRO A 369 -13.80 11.16 0.39
C PRO A 369 -12.28 11.37 0.50
N PHE A 370 -11.59 11.53 -0.64
CA PHE A 370 -10.16 11.71 -0.76
C PHE A 370 -9.85 12.93 -1.61
N ASP A 371 -8.67 13.49 -1.43
CA ASP A 371 -8.11 14.33 -2.49
C ASP A 371 -7.86 13.48 -3.74
N LEU A 372 -8.35 13.96 -4.88
CA LEU A 372 -8.14 13.28 -6.15
C LEU A 372 -6.68 13.45 -6.55
N TRP A 373 -6.11 12.40 -7.11
CA TRP A 373 -4.79 12.51 -7.71
C TRP A 373 -4.88 13.42 -8.94
N PRO A 374 -3.87 14.28 -9.20
CA PRO A 374 -3.87 15.15 -10.38
C PRO A 374 -3.76 14.39 -11.70
N CYS A 375 -3.41 13.11 -11.61
CA CYS A 375 -3.43 12.10 -12.66
C CYS A 375 -4.79 11.37 -12.66
#